data_AF-A0A2S6A7X7-F1
#
_entry.id   AF-A0A2S6A7X7-F1
#
_cell.length_a   1.000
_cell.length_b   1.000
_cell.length_c   1.000
_cell.angle_alpha   90.00
_cell.angle_beta   90.00
_cell.angle_gamma   90.00
#
_symmetry.space_group_name_H-M   'P 1'
#
loop_
_entity.id
_entity.type
_entity.pdbx_description
1 polymer ?
#
loop_
_entity_poly.entity_id
_entity_poly.type
_entity_poly.pdbx_seq_one_letter_code
_entity_poly.pdbx_strand_id
1 'polypeptide(L)'
;MGEWKSGWPAIRTAFRIAGMTVIVERAIGVPEYRRLRAEVGWNSPDDRVCAAALAASLFTVVAHDEEGRSVGMARAVGDGLYVLIVDVVVNRRNCVCCNNFQLVHRPVRPGQAFSSLT
;
A
#
# COMPACT_ATOMS: atom_id res chain seq x y z
N MET A 1 -41.66 -20.81 -31.91
CA MET A 1 -40.31 -20.24 -32.04
C MET A 1 -40.13 -19.28 -30.88
N GLY A 2 -39.66 -19.76 -29.73
CA GLY A 2 -39.62 -18.99 -28.49
C GLY A 2 -38.34 -18.15 -28.44
N GLU A 3 -38.50 -16.83 -28.46
CA GLU A 3 -37.41 -15.88 -28.22
C GLU A 3 -36.94 -16.00 -26.76
N TRP A 4 -35.72 -16.50 -26.57
CA TRP A 4 -35.05 -16.48 -25.30
C TRP A 4 -34.62 -15.05 -24.98
N LYS A 5 -35.40 -14.35 -24.14
CA LYS A 5 -34.94 -13.11 -23.51
C LYS A 5 -33.90 -13.49 -22.46
N SER A 6 -32.62 -13.47 -22.83
CA SER A 6 -31.48 -13.56 -21.91
C SER A 6 -31.47 -12.31 -21.03
N GLY A 7 -32.31 -12.32 -20.00
CA GLY A 7 -32.40 -11.32 -18.94
C GLY A 7 -31.25 -11.46 -17.94
N TRP A 8 -30.03 -11.30 -18.43
CA TRP A 8 -28.90 -11.00 -17.56
C TRP A 8 -28.54 -9.54 -17.84
N PRO A 9 -28.84 -8.60 -16.94
CA PRO A 9 -28.12 -7.34 -16.96
C PRO A 9 -26.66 -7.76 -16.79
N ALA A 10 -25.85 -7.55 -17.83
CA ALA A 10 -24.42 -7.57 -17.68
C ALA A 10 -24.13 -6.75 -16.42
N ILE A 11 -23.54 -7.40 -15.41
CA ILE A 11 -23.07 -6.76 -14.20
C ILE A 11 -21.99 -5.78 -14.65
N ARG A 12 -22.41 -4.62 -15.17
CA ARG A 12 -21.61 -3.41 -15.28
C ARG A 12 -21.69 -2.80 -13.89
N THR A 13 -21.12 -3.48 -12.91
CA THR A 13 -20.81 -2.84 -11.65
C THR A 13 -19.62 -1.92 -11.94
N ALA A 14 -19.93 -0.77 -12.53
CA ALA A 14 -19.11 0.40 -12.30
C ALA A 14 -19.30 0.72 -10.82
N PHE A 15 -18.37 0.22 -9.99
CA PHE A 15 -18.31 0.53 -8.57
C PHE A 15 -17.93 2.01 -8.47
N ARG A 16 -18.91 2.90 -8.56
CA ARG A 16 -18.73 4.35 -8.43
C ARG A 16 -18.89 4.70 -6.95
N ILE A 17 -17.82 4.53 -6.19
CA ILE A 17 -17.67 5.14 -4.86
C ILE A 17 -17.14 6.56 -5.11
N ALA A 18 -17.80 7.59 -4.59
CA ALA A 18 -17.21 8.91 -4.51
C ALA A 18 -15.90 8.81 -3.68
N GLY A 19 -14.75 9.14 -4.25
CA GLY A 19 -13.42 8.85 -3.68
C GLY A 19 -12.65 7.75 -4.43
N MET A 20 -12.66 7.78 -5.76
CA MET A 20 -12.10 6.72 -6.60
C MET A 20 -10.56 6.73 -6.54
N THR A 21 -10.01 5.79 -5.76
CA THR A 21 -8.58 5.52 -5.75
C THR A 21 -8.27 4.47 -6.82
N VAL A 22 -7.41 4.80 -7.78
CA VAL A 22 -6.95 3.87 -8.82
C VAL A 22 -5.60 3.28 -8.40
N ILE A 23 -5.50 1.96 -8.37
CA ILE A 23 -4.23 1.27 -8.13
C ILE A 23 -3.62 0.89 -9.47
N VAL A 24 -2.40 1.36 -9.72
CA VAL A 24 -1.67 1.14 -10.97
C VAL A 24 -0.38 0.40 -10.65
N GLU A 25 -0.12 -0.69 -11.37
CA GLU A 25 1.20 -1.31 -11.40
C GLU A 25 2.14 -0.46 -12.25
N ARG A 26 3.18 0.08 -11.63
CA ARG A 26 4.24 0.83 -12.31
C ARG A 26 5.46 0.95 -11.41
N ALA A 27 6.62 1.17 -12.02
CA ALA A 27 7.81 1.56 -11.29
C ALA A 27 7.56 2.87 -10.51
N ILE A 28 7.95 2.88 -9.24
CA ILE A 28 7.95 4.06 -8.38
C ILE A 28 9.35 4.68 -8.34
N GLY A 29 9.44 6.00 -8.39
CA GLY A 29 10.71 6.71 -8.27
C GLY A 29 11.16 6.89 -6.82
N VAL A 30 12.47 7.04 -6.58
CA VAL A 30 13.03 7.28 -5.24
C VAL A 30 12.40 8.50 -4.54
N PRO A 31 12.22 9.67 -5.18
CA PRO A 31 11.60 10.82 -4.52
C PRO A 31 10.16 10.54 -4.08
N GLU A 32 9.38 9.86 -4.92
CA GLU A 32 7.98 9.52 -4.64
C GLU A 32 7.87 8.48 -3.51
N TYR A 33 8.68 7.43 -3.56
CA TYR A 33 8.77 6.40 -2.54
C TYR A 33 9.11 6.98 -1.16
N ARG A 34 10.14 7.83 -1.09
CA ARG A 34 10.55 8.49 0.17
C ARG A 34 9.48 9.43 0.69
N ARG A 35 8.82 10.18 -0.19
CA ARG A 35 7.73 11.10 0.17
C ARG A 35 6.58 10.34 0.82
N LEU A 36 6.12 9.25 0.20
CA LEU A 36 5.04 8.41 0.74
C LEU A 36 5.40 7.80 2.10
N ARG A 37 6.65 7.35 2.30
CA ARG A 37 7.13 6.89 3.62
C ARG A 37 7.10 8.00 4.66
N ALA A 38 7.59 9.18 4.30
CA ALA A 38 7.63 10.33 5.21
C ALA A 38 6.22 10.79 5.61
N GLU A 39 5.25 10.72 4.69
CA GLU A 39 3.84 11.07 4.94
C GLU A 39 3.18 10.21 6.02
N VAL A 40 3.64 8.97 6.24
CA VAL A 40 3.19 8.09 7.34
C VAL A 40 4.17 8.07 8.52
N GLY A 41 5.12 9.00 8.56
CA GLY A 41 6.09 9.15 9.65
C GLY A 41 7.22 8.13 9.62
N TRP A 42 7.42 7.40 8.52
CA TRP A 42 8.53 6.46 8.40
C TRP A 42 9.81 7.17 7.97
N ASN A 43 10.89 6.90 8.69
CA ASN A 43 12.23 7.25 8.22
C ASN A 43 12.55 6.49 6.92
N SER A 44 13.27 7.16 6.03
CA SER A 44 13.77 6.59 4.79
C SER A 44 15.30 6.53 4.83
N PRO A 45 15.92 5.41 4.39
CA PRO A 45 17.35 5.33 4.11
C PRO A 45 17.81 6.40 3.11
N ASP A 46 19.10 6.52 2.80
CA ASP A 46 19.55 7.42 1.73
C ASP A 46 19.07 6.99 0.33
N ASP A 47 19.22 7.89 -0.65
CA ASP A 47 18.70 7.70 -2.01
C ASP A 47 19.30 6.50 -2.73
N ARG A 48 20.58 6.17 -2.47
CA ARG A 48 21.25 5.03 -3.12
C ARG A 48 20.68 3.72 -2.60
N VAL A 49 20.48 3.62 -1.30
CA VAL A 49 19.86 2.44 -0.68
C VAL A 49 18.41 2.28 -1.16
N CYS A 50 17.64 3.37 -1.23
CA CYS A 50 16.30 3.33 -1.79
C CYS A 50 16.29 2.88 -3.25
N ALA A 51 17.18 3.42 -4.10
CA ALA A 51 17.28 3.03 -5.51
C ALA A 51 17.57 1.54 -5.68
N ALA A 52 18.55 1.01 -4.93
CA ALA A 52 18.89 -0.41 -4.96
C ALA A 52 17.71 -1.29 -4.51
N ALA A 53 17.02 -0.89 -3.44
CA ALA A 53 15.86 -1.63 -2.96
C ALA A 53 14.69 -1.62 -3.96
N LEU A 54 14.44 -0.49 -4.64
CA LEU A 54 13.41 -0.38 -5.68
C LEU A 54 13.76 -1.25 -6.90
N ALA A 55 15.02 -1.23 -7.33
CA ALA A 55 15.50 -2.05 -8.45
C ALA A 55 15.40 -3.56 -8.16
N ALA A 56 15.53 -3.97 -6.89
CA ALA A 56 15.38 -5.36 -6.47
C ALA A 56 13.93 -5.82 -6.23
N SER A 57 12.93 -4.95 -6.45
CA SER A 57 11.52 -5.31 -6.27
C SER A 57 11.02 -6.14 -7.44
N LEU A 58 10.18 -7.15 -7.16
CA LEU A 58 9.51 -7.94 -8.19
C LEU A 58 8.41 -7.13 -8.87
N PHE A 59 7.61 -6.42 -8.08
CA PHE A 59 6.60 -5.49 -8.57
C PHE A 59 6.34 -4.38 -7.57
N THR A 60 5.83 -3.26 -8.09
CA THR A 60 5.41 -2.11 -7.29
C THR A 60 4.06 -1.62 -7.78
N VAL A 61 3.18 -1.29 -6.85
CA VAL A 61 1.88 -0.68 -7.14
C VAL A 61 1.79 0.68 -6.46
N VAL A 62 1.14 1.63 -7.12
CA VAL A 62 0.89 2.96 -6.60
C VAL A 62 -0.60 3.25 -6.66
N ALA A 63 -1.15 3.70 -5.55
CA ALA A 63 -2.53 4.16 -5.45
C ALA A 63 -2.59 5.66 -5.74
N HIS A 64 -3.49 6.06 -6.63
CA HIS A 64 -3.72 7.46 -7.03
C HIS A 64 -5.12 7.91 -6.63
N ASP A 65 -5.26 9.13 -6.13
CA ASP A 65 -6.57 9.76 -5.88
C ASP A 65 -7.24 10.25 -7.18
N GLU A 66 -8.42 10.85 -7.05
CA GLU A 66 -9.19 11.39 -8.18
C GLU A 66 -8.45 12.52 -8.91
N GLU A 67 -7.55 13.23 -8.22
CA GLU A 67 -6.69 14.26 -8.81
C GLU A 67 -5.41 13.69 -9.45
N GLY A 68 -5.25 12.36 -9.44
CA GLY A 68 -4.08 11.66 -9.97
C GLY A 68 -2.85 11.70 -9.07
N ARG A 69 -2.96 12.22 -7.85
CA ARG A 69 -1.84 12.26 -6.89
C ARG A 69 -1.68 10.88 -6.28
N SER A 70 -0.44 10.41 -6.20
CA SER A 70 -0.12 9.16 -5.51
C SER A 70 -0.36 9.32 -4.00
N VAL A 71 -1.24 8.51 -3.44
CA VAL A 71 -1.65 8.51 -2.02
C VAL A 71 -1.26 7.24 -1.27
N GLY A 72 -0.70 6.26 -1.97
CA GLY A 72 -0.25 5.02 -1.35
C GLY A 72 0.63 4.19 -2.28
N MET A 73 1.29 3.20 -1.72
CA MET A 73 2.14 2.27 -2.44
C MET A 73 2.21 0.92 -1.75
N ALA A 74 2.61 -0.10 -2.50
CA ALA A 74 3.08 -1.38 -1.97
C ALA A 74 4.16 -1.97 -2.87
N ARG A 75 5.03 -2.80 -2.29
CA ARG A 75 6.11 -3.51 -2.98
C ARG A 75 6.01 -4.99 -2.71
N ALA A 76 6.45 -5.78 -3.67
CA ALA A 76 6.74 -7.18 -3.46
C ALA A 76 8.20 -7.49 -3.71
N VAL A 77 8.75 -8.33 -2.84
CA VAL A 77 10.11 -8.86 -2.93
C VAL A 77 10.07 -10.37 -2.73
N GLY A 78 11.05 -11.09 -3.24
CA GLY A 78 11.05 -12.54 -3.14
C GLY A 78 12.24 -13.18 -3.86
N ASP A 79 12.32 -14.48 -3.73
CA ASP A 79 13.37 -15.34 -4.29
C ASP A 79 12.85 -16.29 -5.39
N GLY A 80 11.60 -16.09 -5.82
CA GLY A 80 10.92 -16.94 -6.79
C GLY A 80 10.18 -18.14 -6.17
N LEU A 81 10.44 -18.47 -4.90
CA LEU A 81 9.69 -19.47 -4.14
C LEU A 81 8.72 -18.81 -3.15
N TYR A 82 9.16 -17.74 -2.48
CA TYR A 82 8.37 -16.93 -1.57
C TYR A 82 8.27 -15.49 -2.05
N VAL A 83 7.08 -14.91 -1.88
CA VAL A 83 6.83 -13.48 -2.13
C VAL A 83 6.36 -12.84 -0.84
N LEU A 84 7.05 -11.77 -0.45
CA LEU A 84 6.71 -10.92 0.69
C LEU A 84 6.20 -9.59 0.19
N ILE A 85 5.02 -9.20 0.69
CA ILE A 85 4.48 -7.86 0.50
C ILE A 85 5.08 -6.97 1.58
N VAL A 86 5.78 -5.92 1.16
CA VAL A 86 6.52 -4.98 2.00
C VAL A 86 6.17 -3.54 1.64
N ASP A 87 6.52 -2.61 2.53
CA ASP A 87 6.35 -1.17 2.32
C ASP A 87 4.92 -0.76 1.92
N VAL A 88 3.90 -1.39 2.52
CA VAL A 88 2.49 -1.04 2.28
C VAL A 88 2.17 0.24 3.04
N VAL A 89 1.88 1.30 2.29
CA VAL A 89 1.62 2.64 2.81
C VAL A 89 0.35 3.20 2.17
N VAL A 90 -0.54 3.76 2.98
CA VAL A 90 -1.70 4.53 2.53
C VAL A 90 -1.78 5.81 3.37
N ASN A 91 -1.73 6.97 2.73
CA ASN A 91 -1.90 8.25 3.40
C ASN A 91 -3.38 8.46 3.75
N ARG A 92 -3.68 8.59 5.04
CA ARG A 92 -5.05 8.75 5.58
C ARG A 92 -5.79 9.99 5.09
N ARG A 93 -5.11 11.05 4.65
CA ARG A 93 -5.80 12.31 4.30
C ARG A 93 -6.82 12.15 3.15
N ASN A 94 -6.73 11.07 2.37
CA ASN A 94 -7.66 10.76 1.28
C ASN A 94 -8.49 9.48 1.50
N CYS A 95 -8.43 8.87 2.70
CA CYS A 95 -9.19 7.65 2.99
C CYS A 95 -10.37 7.97 3.92
N VAL A 96 -11.59 8.03 3.38
CA VAL A 96 -12.81 8.45 4.10
C VAL A 96 -13.25 7.45 5.20
N CYS A 97 -12.62 6.28 5.34
CA CYS A 97 -13.09 5.22 6.25
C CYS A 97 -12.07 4.65 7.27
N CYS A 98 -10.81 5.06 7.32
CA CYS A 98 -9.81 4.35 8.14
C CYS A 98 -9.09 5.23 9.17
N ASN A 99 -9.74 5.48 10.31
CA ASN A 99 -9.04 5.79 11.55
C ASN A 99 -8.55 4.47 12.19
N ASN A 100 -7.23 4.28 12.24
CA ASN A 100 -6.45 3.19 12.88
C ASN A 100 -5.87 2.10 11.97
N PHE A 101 -4.86 2.47 11.17
CA PHE A 101 -3.71 1.59 10.96
C PHE A 101 -2.44 2.42 11.19
N GLN A 102 -1.67 2.07 12.20
CA GLN A 102 -0.37 2.65 12.54
C GLN A 102 0.47 1.48 13.04
N LEU A 103 0.96 0.66 12.10
CA LEU A 103 1.95 -0.35 12.42
C LEU A 103 3.32 0.32 12.47
N VAL A 104 3.99 0.09 13.60
CA VAL A 104 5.39 0.41 13.89
C VAL A 104 5.69 1.88 14.24
N HIS A 105 5.30 2.28 15.46
CA HIS A 105 6.18 3.11 16.29
C HIS A 105 5.96 2.78 17.77
N ARG A 106 6.66 1.74 18.25
CA ARG A 106 7.02 1.64 19.66
C ARG A 106 8.44 1.04 19.77
N PRO A 107 9.42 1.75 20.34
CA PRO A 107 10.71 1.16 20.63
C PRO A 107 10.51 0.04 21.66
N VAL A 108 10.90 -1.18 21.33
CA VAL A 108 11.10 -2.23 22.33
C VAL A 108 12.33 -1.84 23.13
N ARG A 109 12.14 -1.42 24.39
CA ARG A 109 13.24 -1.29 25.34
C ARG A 109 13.66 -2.71 25.75
N PRO A 110 14.93 -3.12 25.59
CA PRO A 110 15.41 -4.37 26.16
C PRO A 110 15.41 -4.27 27.69
N GLY A 111 14.82 -5.26 28.38
CA GLY A 111 15.13 -5.52 29.80
C GLY A 111 14.11 -5.09 30.86
N GLN A 112 12.83 -5.46 30.74
CA GLN A 112 12.00 -5.62 31.94
C GLN A 112 11.63 -7.09 32.12
N ALA A 113 12.29 -7.69 33.11
CA ALA A 113 12.07 -9.03 33.61
C ALA A 113 10.63 -9.18 34.12
N PHE A 114 10.01 -10.30 33.76
CA PHE A 114 8.82 -10.83 34.41
C PHE A 114 9.19 -11.13 35.88
N SER A 115 8.65 -10.39 36.85
CA SER A 115 8.57 -10.88 38.22
C SER A 115 7.16 -11.40 38.47
N SER A 116 7.13 -12.66 38.90
CA SER A 116 5.98 -13.47 39.26
C SER A 116 5.01 -12.78 40.22
N LEU A 117 3.72 -12.99 39.95
CA LEU A 117 2.63 -12.84 40.92
C LEU A 117 2.81 -13.87 42.04
N THR A 118 2.85 -13.38 43.28
CA THR A 118 2.40 -14.08 44.48
C THR A 118 1.34 -13.20 45.13
#